data_AF-C1LM68-F1
#
_entry.id   AF-C1LM68-F1
#
_cell.length_a   1.000
_cell.length_b   1.000
_cell.length_c   1.000
_cell.angle_alpha   90.00
_cell.angle_beta   90.00
_cell.angle_gamma   90.00
#
_symmetry.space_group_name_H-M   'P 1'
#
loop_
_entity.id
_entity.type
_entity.pdbx_description
1 polymer ?
#
loop_
_entity_poly.entity_id
_entity_poly.type
_entity_poly.pdbx_seq_one_letter_code
_entity_poly.pdbx_strand_id
1 'polypeptide(L)'
;MTETGEAVIVRRNVAKENSNQLGTSNVPENEPESETESKEIRLTLMEEVLLLGLKDREGYLSFWNDNVCYGLRGCILVELGLRNRIGLEPCGMRRKNVSSRNIVVKKYVPTGDSLLDEALKHINERKPLNTETWINYLSGETWNPVNLPLQLRNVRERIAKNLVEKRICTTEKQNFILF
;
A
#
# COMPACT_ATOMS: atom_id res chain seq x y z
N MET A 1 24.30 27.73 12.49
CA MET A 1 24.22 27.52 11.03
C MET A 1 23.84 26.08 10.82
N THR A 2 22.57 25.85 10.50
CA THR A 2 21.93 24.53 10.42
C THR A 2 21.79 24.16 8.95
N GLU A 3 22.57 23.20 8.47
CA GLU A 3 22.37 22.58 7.17
C GLU A 3 21.41 21.39 7.36
N THR A 4 20.14 21.61 7.05
CA THR A 4 19.17 20.54 6.86
C THR A 4 19.37 19.97 5.47
N GLY A 5 20.00 18.80 5.38
CA GLY A 5 20.07 18.03 4.15
C GLY A 5 18.70 17.42 3.84
N GLU A 6 17.98 18.00 2.87
CA GLU A 6 16.77 17.41 2.29
C GLU A 6 17.14 16.11 1.56
N ALA A 7 16.76 14.97 2.12
CA ALA A 7 16.77 13.70 1.40
C ALA A 7 15.54 13.64 0.49
N VAL A 8 15.67 14.18 -0.73
CA VAL A 8 14.66 14.02 -1.79
C VAL A 8 14.78 12.61 -2.35
N ILE A 9 13.85 11.73 -1.98
CA ILE A 9 13.73 10.39 -2.58
C ILE A 9 13.15 10.56 -3.99
N VAL A 10 14.04 10.63 -4.98
CA VAL A 10 13.67 10.64 -6.41
C VAL A 10 13.38 9.21 -6.84
N ARG A 11 12.09 8.84 -6.93
CA ARG A 11 11.69 7.63 -7.67
C ARG A 11 11.85 7.92 -9.16
N ARG A 12 12.89 7.35 -9.81
CA ARG A 12 13.01 7.37 -11.27
C ARG A 12 11.87 6.57 -11.89
N ASN A 13 10.89 7.27 -12.47
CA ASN A 13 10.05 6.68 -13.50
C ASN A 13 10.90 6.57 -14.77
N VAL A 14 11.33 5.36 -15.12
CA VAL A 14 11.95 5.10 -16.43
C VAL A 14 10.84 5.17 -17.48
N ALA A 15 10.63 6.36 -18.04
CA ALA A 15 9.93 6.51 -19.30
C ALA A 15 10.87 6.01 -20.40
N LYS A 16 10.56 4.89 -21.05
CA LYS A 16 11.22 4.46 -22.29
C LYS A 16 10.82 5.45 -23.39
N GLU A 17 11.72 6.34 -23.76
CA GLU A 17 11.61 7.13 -24.97
C GLU A 17 11.94 6.23 -26.18
N ASN A 18 10.93 5.97 -27.01
CA ASN A 18 11.12 5.31 -28.31
C ASN A 18 11.77 6.30 -29.29
N SER A 19 13.06 6.13 -29.54
CA SER A 19 13.70 6.65 -30.76
C SER A 19 14.01 5.48 -31.69
N ASN A 20 13.32 5.46 -32.83
CA ASN A 20 13.58 4.56 -33.94
C ASN A 20 14.94 4.89 -34.56
N GLN A 21 15.93 3.98 -34.46
CA GLN A 21 16.93 3.79 -35.51
C GLN A 21 17.28 2.30 -35.66
N LEU A 22 17.23 1.86 -36.92
CA LEU A 22 17.43 0.52 -37.43
C LEU A 22 18.93 0.22 -37.55
N GLY A 23 19.39 -0.94 -37.04
CA GLY A 23 20.78 -1.38 -37.23
C GLY A 23 21.10 -2.70 -36.50
N THR A 24 21.18 -3.78 -37.28
CA THR A 24 21.45 -5.17 -36.89
C THR A 24 22.80 -5.36 -36.19
N SER A 25 22.85 -6.05 -35.03
CA SER A 25 24.02 -6.78 -34.49
C SER A 25 23.59 -7.67 -33.31
N ASN A 26 23.67 -8.99 -33.49
CA ASN A 26 23.42 -9.97 -32.42
C ASN A 26 24.64 -10.03 -31.48
N VAL A 27 24.47 -9.63 -30.23
CA VAL A 27 25.39 -9.95 -29.11
C VAL A 27 24.52 -10.39 -27.92
N PRO A 28 24.71 -11.59 -27.34
CA PRO A 28 24.03 -11.96 -26.11
C PRO A 28 24.81 -11.36 -24.94
N GLU A 29 24.45 -10.14 -24.54
CA GLU A 29 24.85 -9.60 -23.23
C GLU A 29 24.01 -10.29 -22.15
N ASN A 30 24.49 -11.44 -21.69
CA ASN A 30 24.16 -11.95 -20.37
C ASN A 30 24.95 -11.13 -19.35
N GLU A 31 24.50 -9.91 -19.07
CA GLU A 31 24.88 -9.26 -17.82
C GLU A 31 24.02 -9.87 -16.71
N PRO A 32 24.62 -10.50 -15.68
CA PRO A 32 23.87 -10.75 -14.47
C PRO A 32 23.55 -9.36 -13.89
N GLU A 33 22.27 -8.97 -13.93
CA GLU A 33 21.75 -7.90 -13.09
C GLU A 33 22.15 -8.27 -11.67
N SER A 34 23.28 -7.71 -11.21
CA SER A 34 23.68 -7.79 -9.83
C SER A 34 22.61 -7.02 -9.07
N GLU A 35 21.62 -7.76 -8.57
CA GLU A 35 20.73 -7.37 -7.49
C GLU A 35 21.62 -7.03 -6.28
N THR A 36 22.29 -5.88 -6.33
CA THR A 36 22.51 -5.09 -5.14
C THR A 36 21.13 -4.63 -4.70
N GLU A 37 20.39 -5.56 -4.09
CA GLU A 37 19.25 -5.26 -3.25
C GLU A 37 19.81 -4.32 -2.18
N SER A 38 19.67 -3.02 -2.43
CA SER A 38 19.91 -2.02 -1.42
C SER A 38 19.13 -2.49 -0.20
N LYS A 39 19.81 -2.59 0.94
CA LYS A 39 19.25 -2.93 2.26
C LYS A 39 18.31 -1.83 2.75
N GLU A 40 17.50 -1.29 1.85
CA GLU A 40 16.59 -0.20 2.05
C GLU A 40 15.30 -0.81 2.60
N ILE A 41 14.91 -0.33 3.78
CA ILE A 41 13.72 -0.80 4.46
C ILE A 41 12.52 -0.44 3.59
N ARG A 42 11.81 -1.44 3.06
CA ARG A 42 10.63 -1.22 2.23
C ARG A 42 9.41 -0.97 3.11
N LEU A 43 8.93 0.25 3.08
CA LEU A 43 7.65 0.65 3.66
C LEU A 43 6.50 0.39 2.70
N THR A 44 5.37 0.02 3.26
CA THR A 44 4.06 0.06 2.60
C THR A 44 3.54 1.49 2.60
N LEU A 45 2.65 1.80 1.66
CA LEU A 45 2.00 3.12 1.63
C LEU A 45 1.24 3.42 2.94
N MET A 46 0.65 2.41 3.58
CA MET A 46 -0.04 2.58 4.87
C MET A 46 0.93 3.03 5.98
N GLU A 47 2.13 2.46 6.02
CA GLU A 47 3.18 2.81 6.99
C GLU A 47 3.72 4.23 6.73
N GLU A 48 4.00 4.59 5.48
CA GLU A 48 4.45 5.93 5.10
C GLU A 48 3.42 6.99 5.54
N VAL A 49 2.13 6.76 5.25
CA VAL A 49 1.05 7.66 5.66
C VAL A 49 0.92 7.76 7.18
N LEU A 50 1.10 6.64 7.90
CA LEU A 50 1.08 6.66 9.36
C LEU A 50 2.23 7.49 9.94
N LEU A 51 3.43 7.33 9.40
CA LEU A 51 4.63 8.07 9.84
C LEU A 51 4.46 9.59 9.64
N LEU A 52 3.82 10.04 8.55
CA LEU A 52 3.53 11.46 8.33
C LEU A 52 2.64 12.08 9.43
N GLY A 53 1.84 11.26 10.13
CA GLY A 53 0.99 11.71 11.22
C GLY A 53 1.63 11.67 12.60
N LEU A 54 2.76 10.98 12.76
CA LEU A 54 3.43 10.82 14.05
C LEU A 54 4.19 12.08 14.44
N LYS A 55 4.15 12.39 15.74
CA LYS A 55 4.98 13.45 16.30
C LYS A 55 6.31 12.88 16.78
N ASP A 56 7.39 13.52 16.35
CA ASP A 56 8.77 13.08 16.64
C ASP A 56 9.06 12.87 18.14
N ARG A 57 8.51 13.73 19.01
CA ARG A 57 8.81 13.69 20.45
C ARG A 57 7.83 12.87 21.27
N GLU A 58 6.58 12.78 20.81
CA GLU A 58 5.48 12.30 21.65
C GLU A 58 5.06 10.87 21.29
N GLY A 59 5.45 10.35 20.12
CA GLY A 59 5.21 8.97 19.73
C GLY A 59 3.75 8.61 19.46
N TYR A 60 2.82 9.57 19.52
CA TYR A 60 1.41 9.40 19.16
C TYR A 60 1.04 10.17 17.89
N LEU A 61 -0.06 9.74 17.25
CA LEU A 61 -0.58 10.36 16.03
C LEU A 61 -1.25 11.69 16.33
N SER A 62 -0.82 12.74 15.63
CA SER A 62 -1.35 14.10 15.73
C SER A 62 -2.83 14.20 15.35
N PHE A 63 -3.25 13.37 14.39
CA PHE A 63 -4.59 13.38 13.82
C PHE A 63 -4.98 11.95 13.42
N TRP A 64 -5.74 11.27 14.28
CA TRP A 64 -6.40 10.01 13.91
C TRP A 64 -7.90 10.25 13.81
N ASN A 65 -8.44 10.19 12.60
CA ASN A 65 -9.85 10.44 12.31
C ASN A 65 -10.37 9.52 11.19
N ASP A 66 -11.67 9.58 10.93
CA ASP A 66 -12.33 8.71 9.95
C ASP A 66 -11.80 8.90 8.53
N ASN A 67 -11.40 10.12 8.13
CA ASN A 67 -10.81 10.36 6.81
C ASN A 67 -9.45 9.66 6.67
N VAL A 68 -8.61 9.70 7.70
CA VAL A 68 -7.32 8.98 7.72
C VAL A 68 -7.59 7.47 7.68
N CYS A 69 -8.52 7.00 8.51
CA CYS A 69 -8.95 5.61 8.53
C CYS A 69 -9.42 5.15 7.15
N TYR A 70 -10.23 5.93 6.45
CA TYR A 70 -10.76 5.61 5.12
C TYR A 70 -9.64 5.66 4.05
N GLY A 71 -8.78 6.67 4.12
CA GLY A 71 -7.60 6.82 3.25
C GLY A 71 -6.64 5.64 3.34
N LEU A 72 -6.42 5.07 4.53
CA LEU A 72 -5.58 3.88 4.71
C LEU A 72 -6.14 2.65 3.98
N ARG A 73 -7.47 2.49 3.88
CA ARG A 73 -8.06 1.40 3.08
C ARG A 73 -7.85 1.62 1.59
N GLY A 74 -7.89 2.88 1.15
CA GLY A 74 -7.43 3.25 -0.19
C GLY A 74 -5.96 2.88 -0.43
N CYS A 75 -5.08 3.16 0.54
CA CYS A 75 -3.67 2.80 0.47
C CYS A 75 -3.45 1.29 0.34
N ILE A 76 -4.22 0.47 1.06
CA ILE A 76 -4.19 -1.00 0.95
C ILE A 76 -4.48 -1.45 -0.49
N LEU A 77 -5.52 -0.91 -1.13
CA LEU A 77 -5.87 -1.25 -2.51
C LEU A 77 -4.78 -0.77 -3.50
N VAL A 78 -4.26 0.43 -3.31
CA VAL A 78 -3.16 0.96 -4.14
C VAL A 78 -1.91 0.10 -4.00
N GLU A 79 -1.51 -0.24 -2.78
CA GLU A 79 -0.35 -1.08 -2.47
C GLU A 79 -0.47 -2.48 -3.11
N LEU A 80 -1.65 -3.12 -3.01
CA LEU A 80 -1.92 -4.39 -3.71
C LEU A 80 -1.82 -4.25 -5.23
N GLY A 81 -2.25 -3.11 -5.78
CA GLY A 81 -2.13 -2.78 -7.20
C GLY A 81 -0.66 -2.65 -7.62
N LEU A 82 0.14 -1.90 -6.86
CA LEU A 82 1.58 -1.71 -7.08
C LEU A 82 2.34 -3.05 -7.00
N ARG A 83 1.92 -3.96 -6.10
CA ARG A 83 2.47 -5.32 -5.98
C ARG A 83 1.92 -6.31 -7.03
N ASN A 84 1.18 -5.83 -8.02
CA ASN A 84 0.55 -6.65 -9.07
C ASN A 84 -0.33 -7.80 -8.53
N ARG A 85 -0.94 -7.64 -7.34
CA ARG A 85 -1.88 -8.61 -6.77
C ARG A 85 -3.27 -8.41 -7.33
N ILE A 86 -3.68 -7.16 -7.46
CA ILE A 86 -4.97 -6.77 -8.02
C ILE A 86 -4.79 -5.82 -9.21
N GLY A 87 -5.85 -5.62 -9.97
CA GLY A 87 -5.93 -4.56 -10.97
C GLY A 87 -7.38 -4.21 -11.27
N LEU A 88 -7.56 -3.26 -12.17
CA LEU A 88 -8.89 -2.92 -12.67
C LEU A 88 -9.22 -3.78 -13.88
N GLU A 89 -10.50 -4.07 -14.06
CA GLU A 89 -11.02 -4.66 -15.30
C GLU A 89 -10.54 -3.84 -16.53
N PRO A 90 -10.31 -4.49 -17.67
CA PRO A 90 -9.98 -3.81 -18.91
C PRO A 90 -11.01 -2.73 -19.24
N CYS A 91 -10.53 -1.58 -19.74
CA CYS A 91 -11.42 -0.61 -20.36
C CYS A 91 -12.00 -1.26 -21.62
N GLY A 92 -13.20 -1.83 -21.53
CA GLY A 92 -13.93 -2.32 -22.69
C GLY A 92 -14.20 -1.20 -23.71
N MET A 93 -14.99 -1.51 -24.74
CA MET A 93 -15.26 -0.58 -25.86
C MET A 93 -15.72 0.81 -25.42
N ARG A 94 -16.47 0.88 -24.30
CA ARG A 94 -16.87 2.12 -23.65
C ARG A 94 -15.86 2.47 -22.56
N ARG A 95 -15.18 3.61 -22.71
CA ARG A 95 -14.26 4.15 -21.69
C ARG A 95 -15.04 4.45 -20.40
N LYS A 96 -15.01 3.52 -19.46
CA LYS A 96 -15.55 3.70 -18.10
C LYS A 96 -14.58 4.53 -17.27
N ASN A 97 -15.10 5.33 -16.35
CA ASN A 97 -14.29 6.07 -15.39
C ASN A 97 -13.51 5.08 -14.50
N VAL A 98 -12.32 5.48 -14.05
CA VAL A 98 -11.45 4.64 -13.21
C VAL A 98 -12.20 4.11 -11.99
N SER A 99 -12.93 4.98 -11.29
CA SER A 99 -13.70 4.64 -10.08
C SER A 99 -14.83 3.64 -10.31
N SER A 100 -15.36 3.57 -11.54
CA SER A 100 -16.48 2.69 -11.92
C SER A 100 -16.05 1.30 -12.38
N ARG A 101 -14.75 1.05 -12.50
CA ARG A 101 -14.22 -0.26 -12.90
C ARG A 101 -14.07 -1.16 -11.67
N ASN A 102 -14.39 -2.43 -11.86
CA ASN A 102 -14.23 -3.39 -10.79
C ASN A 102 -12.77 -3.77 -10.60
N ILE A 103 -12.44 -4.07 -9.35
CA ILE A 103 -11.17 -4.66 -8.95
C ILE A 103 -11.24 -6.17 -9.22
N VAL A 104 -10.21 -6.68 -9.88
CA VAL A 104 -9.99 -8.10 -10.16
C VAL A 104 -8.66 -8.56 -9.59
N VAL A 105 -8.62 -9.79 -9.08
CA VAL A 105 -7.38 -10.42 -8.62
C VAL A 105 -6.57 -10.86 -9.83
N LYS A 106 -5.31 -10.41 -9.89
CA LYS A 106 -4.33 -10.83 -10.92
C LYS A 106 -3.49 -12.00 -10.42
N LYS A 107 -2.99 -11.91 -9.18
CA LYS A 107 -2.13 -12.91 -8.55
C LYS A 107 -2.53 -13.08 -7.09
N TYR A 108 -2.93 -14.30 -6.73
CA TYR A 108 -3.26 -14.66 -5.36
C TYR A 108 -2.03 -15.27 -4.67
N VAL A 109 -1.09 -14.41 -4.29
CA VAL A 109 0.15 -14.79 -3.60
C VAL A 109 0.29 -13.87 -2.39
N PRO A 110 0.63 -14.40 -1.19
CA PRO A 110 0.83 -13.56 -0.01
C PRO A 110 1.89 -12.49 -0.28
N THR A 111 1.73 -11.38 0.41
CA THR A 111 2.59 -10.20 0.35
C THR A 111 3.51 -10.12 1.56
N GLY A 112 3.25 -10.91 2.60
CA GLY A 112 3.96 -10.89 3.88
C GLY A 112 3.44 -9.81 4.84
N ASP A 113 2.49 -8.97 4.40
CA ASP A 113 1.80 -8.01 5.26
C ASP A 113 0.40 -8.52 5.56
N SER A 114 0.08 -8.67 6.85
CA SER A 114 -1.19 -9.23 7.29
C SER A 114 -2.42 -8.46 6.78
N LEU A 115 -2.36 -7.12 6.67
CA LEU A 115 -3.49 -6.30 6.22
C LEU A 115 -3.73 -6.48 4.73
N LEU A 116 -2.64 -6.47 3.94
CA LEU A 116 -2.71 -6.69 2.51
C LEU A 116 -3.22 -8.11 2.20
N ASP A 117 -2.77 -9.11 2.95
CA ASP A 117 -3.13 -10.51 2.74
C ASP A 117 -4.60 -10.80 3.12
N GLU A 118 -5.08 -10.19 4.20
CA GLU A 118 -6.50 -10.25 4.59
C GLU A 118 -7.40 -9.56 3.56
N ALA A 119 -7.04 -8.37 3.09
CA ALA A 119 -7.77 -7.66 2.05
C ALA A 119 -7.77 -8.45 0.74
N LEU A 120 -6.63 -9.01 0.33
CA LEU A 120 -6.51 -9.82 -0.88
C LEU A 120 -7.39 -11.07 -0.80
N LYS A 121 -7.44 -11.74 0.36
CA LYS A 121 -8.34 -12.88 0.61
C LYS A 121 -9.80 -12.48 0.40
N HIS A 122 -10.23 -11.38 1.01
CA HIS A 122 -11.60 -10.87 0.85
C HIS A 122 -11.96 -10.58 -0.60
N ILE A 123 -11.04 -9.95 -1.35
CA ILE A 123 -11.25 -9.64 -2.77
C ILE A 123 -11.34 -10.90 -3.62
N ASN A 124 -10.52 -11.92 -3.32
CA ASN A 124 -10.50 -13.17 -4.06
C ASN A 124 -11.75 -14.04 -3.84
N GLU A 125 -12.33 -14.02 -2.64
CA GLU A 125 -13.50 -14.83 -2.28
C GLU A 125 -14.84 -14.26 -2.76
N ARG A 126 -14.85 -13.04 -3.32
CA ARG A 126 -16.07 -12.33 -3.72
C ARG A 126 -16.09 -12.01 -5.21
N LYS A 127 -17.29 -11.69 -5.69
CA LYS A 127 -17.45 -11.18 -7.06
C LYS A 127 -16.70 -9.85 -7.22
N PRO A 128 -16.20 -9.53 -8.42
CA PRO A 128 -15.58 -8.24 -8.70
C PRO A 128 -16.51 -7.09 -8.36
N LEU A 129 -16.01 -6.14 -7.58
CA LEU A 129 -16.71 -4.91 -7.16
C LEU A 129 -15.82 -3.70 -7.45
N ASN A 130 -16.42 -2.53 -7.58
CA ASN A 130 -15.69 -1.29 -7.80
C ASN A 130 -14.85 -0.88 -6.58
N THR A 131 -13.93 0.07 -6.81
CA THR A 131 -12.96 0.50 -5.79
C THR A 131 -13.65 1.09 -4.56
N GLU A 132 -14.65 1.96 -4.76
CA GLU A 132 -15.38 2.63 -3.68
C GLU A 132 -16.09 1.63 -2.76
N THR A 133 -16.73 0.60 -3.33
CA THR A 133 -17.43 -0.44 -2.57
C THR A 133 -16.44 -1.22 -1.70
N TRP A 134 -15.26 -1.54 -2.21
CA TRP A 134 -14.22 -2.20 -1.43
C TRP A 134 -13.75 -1.33 -0.27
N ILE A 135 -13.52 -0.04 -0.48
CA ILE A 135 -13.10 0.86 0.60
C ILE A 135 -14.18 0.94 1.69
N ASN A 136 -15.46 1.01 1.32
CA ASN A 136 -16.58 0.99 2.26
C ASN A 136 -16.62 -0.30 3.08
N TYR A 137 -16.45 -1.46 2.44
CA TYR A 137 -16.48 -2.74 3.12
C TYR A 137 -15.29 -2.94 4.06
N LEU A 138 -14.08 -2.60 3.62
CA LEU A 138 -12.86 -2.71 4.44
C LEU A 138 -12.85 -1.70 5.60
N SER A 139 -13.56 -0.57 5.46
CA SER A 139 -13.73 0.42 6.52
C SER A 139 -14.86 0.07 7.50
N GLY A 140 -15.82 -0.75 7.08
CA GLY A 140 -16.99 -1.12 7.88
C GLY A 140 -18.18 -0.16 7.73
N GLU A 141 -18.22 0.62 6.64
CA GLU A 141 -19.30 1.60 6.35
C GLU A 141 -20.58 0.95 5.82
N THR A 142 -20.62 -0.38 5.72
CA THR A 142 -21.77 -1.12 5.18
C THR A 142 -22.69 -1.62 6.27
N TRP A 143 -24.00 -1.47 6.06
CA TRP A 143 -25.04 -2.02 6.93
C TRP A 143 -25.46 -3.45 6.58
N ASN A 144 -24.86 -4.06 5.55
CA ASN A 144 -25.21 -5.44 5.16
C ASN A 144 -24.53 -6.45 6.10
N PRO A 145 -25.29 -7.28 6.85
CA PRO A 145 -24.73 -8.24 7.80
C PRO A 145 -23.72 -9.22 7.19
N VAL A 146 -23.94 -9.60 5.92
CA VAL A 146 -23.07 -10.54 5.18
C VAL A 146 -21.71 -9.92 4.85
N ASN A 147 -21.63 -8.60 4.82
CA ASN A 147 -20.43 -7.85 4.47
C ASN A 147 -19.72 -7.25 5.69
N LEU A 148 -20.36 -7.20 6.86
CA LEU A 148 -19.74 -6.75 8.12
C LEU A 148 -18.41 -7.46 8.45
N PRO A 149 -18.25 -8.77 8.21
CA PRO A 149 -16.98 -9.45 8.48
C PRO A 149 -15.81 -9.01 7.59
N LEU A 150 -16.05 -8.21 6.55
CA LEU A 150 -14.99 -7.69 5.67
C LEU A 150 -14.21 -6.51 6.24
N GLN A 151 -14.71 -5.92 7.33
CA GLN A 151 -14.05 -4.79 7.94
C GLN A 151 -12.67 -5.18 8.47
N LEU A 152 -11.63 -4.47 8.03
CA LEU A 152 -10.30 -4.62 8.57
C LEU A 152 -10.23 -3.98 9.95
N ARG A 153 -9.92 -4.80 10.95
CA ARG A 153 -9.82 -4.41 12.36
C ARG A 153 -8.39 -4.16 12.79
N ASN A 154 -8.26 -3.32 13.82
CA ASN A 154 -6.99 -3.00 14.48
C ASN A 154 -5.91 -2.54 13.49
N VAL A 155 -6.32 -1.78 12.47
CA VAL A 155 -5.45 -1.37 11.36
C VAL A 155 -4.26 -0.55 11.88
N ARG A 156 -4.51 0.39 12.80
CA ARG A 156 -3.47 1.23 13.40
C ARG A 156 -2.43 0.39 14.13
N GLU A 157 -2.88 -0.50 14.99
CA GLU A 157 -2.03 -1.34 15.85
C GLU A 157 -1.20 -2.30 14.99
N ARG A 158 -1.78 -2.84 13.92
CA ARG A 158 -1.08 -3.72 12.99
C ARG A 158 -0.01 -2.99 12.19
N ILE A 159 -0.29 -1.78 11.70
CA ILE A 159 0.72 -0.94 11.04
C ILE A 159 1.83 -0.57 12.02
N ALA A 160 1.48 -0.17 13.26
CA ALA A 160 2.48 0.15 14.29
C ALA A 160 3.36 -1.06 14.62
N LYS A 161 2.78 -2.27 14.70
CA LYS A 161 3.53 -3.51 14.90
C LYS A 161 4.53 -3.73 13.77
N ASN A 162 4.14 -3.55 12.51
CA ASN A 162 5.04 -3.70 11.37
C ASN A 162 6.19 -2.68 11.41
N LEU A 163 5.91 -1.42 11.78
CA LEU A 163 6.94 -0.38 11.95
C LEU A 163 7.97 -0.75 13.04
N VAL A 164 7.52 -1.38 14.12
CA VAL A 164 8.40 -1.89 15.18
C VAL A 164 9.21 -3.09 14.70
N GLU A 165 8.60 -4.04 14.01
CA GLU A 165 9.29 -5.21 13.43
C GLU A 165 10.37 -4.79 12.41
N LYS A 166 10.12 -3.70 11.66
CA LYS A 166 11.07 -3.08 10.73
C LYS A 166 12.10 -2.16 11.41
N ARG A 167 12.06 -2.02 12.73
CA ARG A 167 12.97 -1.17 13.55
C ARG A 167 12.91 0.32 13.21
N ILE A 168 11.78 0.79 12.69
CA ILE A 168 11.54 2.22 12.44
C ILE A 168 11.01 2.89 13.70
N CYS A 169 10.13 2.18 14.42
CA CYS A 169 9.63 2.64 15.72
C CYS A 169 10.12 1.72 16.83
N THR A 170 10.22 2.26 18.04
CA THR A 170 10.49 1.50 19.27
C THR A 170 9.27 1.54 20.17
N THR A 171 9.15 0.54 21.04
CA THR A 171 8.10 0.50 22.07
C THR A 171 8.64 1.01 23.39
N GLU A 172 7.93 1.94 24.02
CA GLU A 172 8.22 2.41 25.37
C GLU A 172 7.01 2.18 26.27
N LYS A 173 7.24 1.73 27.51
CA LYS A 173 6.18 1.58 28.49
C LYS A 173 6.02 2.91 29.25
N GLN A 174 4.86 3.55 29.08
CA GLN A 174 4.48 4.72 29.86
C GLN A 174 3.54 4.26 30.99
N ASN A 175 3.87 4.64 32.24
CA ASN A 175 2.99 4.38 33.38
C ASN A 175 2.09 5.60 33.59
N PHE A 176 0.79 5.38 33.62
CA PHE A 176 -0.20 6.38 33.99
C PHE A 176 -0.66 6.11 35.43
N ILE A 177 -1.32 7.10 36.04
CA ILE A 177 -1.82 6.98 37.43
C ILE A 177 -2.78 5.79 37.57
N LEU A 178 -3.47 5.41 36.49
CA LEU A 178 -4.54 4.40 36.50
C LEU A 178 -4.29 3.19 35.58
N PHE A 179 -3.21 3.16 34.77
CA PHE A 179 -2.90 2.06 33.84
C PHE A 179 -1.45 2.09 33.35
#